data_AF-A0AAG5DRB7-F1
#
_entry.id   AF-A0AAG5DRB7-F1
#
_cell.length_a   1.000
_cell.length_b   1.000
_cell.length_c   1.000
_cell.angle_alpha   90.00
_cell.angle_beta   90.00
_cell.angle_gamma   90.00
#
_symmetry.space_group_name_H-M   'P 1'
#
loop_
_entity.id
_entity.type
_entity.pdbx_description
1 polymer ?
#
loop_
_entity_poly.entity_id
_entity_poly.type
_entity_poly.pdbx_seq_one_letter_code
_entity_poly.pdbx_strand_id
1 'polypeptide(L)'
;MVYKYVYSPQFSLHGYIEHSLSTFNTSDYKEEWGTKTESDPDTCQYRGYRNGPDADEQYGLSPHYWHVFAARLAFVVIFEHIVFVLTGIMQFIIPDIPIEVKTQMQREQLLAKEAKYQHGLKKSRETDYEEILQTLREQSNNSRQGMRGSWARRLSRLSDGLDAHVEVPNRPRHSLESTVWEVT
;
A
#
# COMPACT_ATOMS: atom_id res chain seq x y z
N MET A 1 24.14 18.46 16.00
CA MET A 1 24.04 18.99 14.63
C MET A 1 23.64 20.47 14.60
N VAL A 2 22.51 20.86 15.20
CA VAL A 2 21.99 22.25 15.13
C VAL A 2 23.03 23.32 15.48
N TYR A 3 23.75 23.19 16.60
CA TYR A 3 24.78 24.15 17.00
C TYR A 3 25.83 24.42 15.93
N LYS A 4 26.41 23.36 15.35
CA LYS A 4 27.47 23.46 14.35
C LYS A 4 27.03 24.23 13.09
N TYR A 5 25.77 24.07 12.67
CA TYR A 5 25.30 24.62 11.40
C TYR A 5 24.58 25.96 11.52
N VAL A 6 23.98 26.25 12.68
CA VAL A 6 23.15 27.46 12.87
C VAL A 6 23.87 28.49 13.75
N TYR A 7 24.57 28.04 14.78
CA TYR A 7 25.07 28.92 15.85
C TYR A 7 26.60 29.07 15.85
N SER A 8 27.34 28.12 15.27
CA SER A 8 28.80 28.18 15.23
C SER A 8 29.30 29.09 14.09
N PRO A 9 30.13 30.11 14.39
CA PRO A 9 30.68 31.01 13.37
C PRO A 9 31.69 30.33 12.44
N GLN A 10 32.32 29.24 12.89
CA GLN A 10 33.40 28.54 12.17
C GLN A 10 33.01 27.11 11.77
N PHE A 11 31.73 26.75 11.87
CA PHE A 11 31.26 25.36 11.72
C PHE A 11 32.03 24.36 12.59
N SER A 12 32.54 24.80 13.74
CA SER A 12 33.23 23.96 14.73
C SER A 12 32.33 23.69 15.93
N LEU A 13 32.67 22.68 16.73
CA LEU A 13 31.98 22.41 18.00
C LEU A 13 32.53 23.25 19.17
N HIS A 14 33.48 24.14 18.90
CA HIS A 14 34.04 25.00 19.93
C HIS A 14 32.94 25.91 20.51
N GLY A 15 32.87 26.01 21.85
CA GLY A 15 31.80 26.72 22.55
C GLY A 15 30.46 25.97 22.66
N TYR A 16 30.34 24.75 22.12
CA TYR A 16 29.09 23.99 22.19
C TYR A 16 28.62 23.71 23.63
N ILE A 17 29.56 23.41 24.53
CA ILE A 17 29.23 23.12 25.92
C ILE A 17 28.62 24.36 26.57
N GLU A 18 29.28 25.51 26.49
CA GLU A 18 28.80 26.79 27.02
C GLU A 18 27.43 27.17 26.44
N HIS A 19 27.23 27.00 25.13
CA HIS A 19 25.93 27.25 24.49
C HIS A 19 24.82 26.26 24.94
N SER A 20 25.19 25.04 25.34
CA SER A 20 24.22 24.02 25.78
C SER A 20 23.90 24.07 27.28
N LEU A 21 24.52 25.00 27.99
CA LEU A 21 24.33 25.24 29.42
C LEU A 21 23.47 26.49 29.61
N SER A 22 22.61 26.43 30.62
CA SER A 22 21.87 27.57 31.13
C SER A 22 22.48 27.96 32.47
N THR A 23 22.65 29.27 32.66
CA THR A 23 23.11 29.82 33.95
C THR A 23 21.92 30.00 34.89
N PHE A 24 22.12 29.66 36.15
CA PHE A 24 21.17 29.84 37.24
C PHE A 24 21.83 30.69 38.33
N ASN A 25 21.10 31.66 38.88
CA ASN A 25 21.56 32.41 40.04
C ASN A 25 21.16 31.66 41.30
N THR A 26 22.15 31.27 42.08
CA THR A 26 21.99 30.50 43.31
C THR A 26 21.18 31.26 44.37
N SER A 27 21.16 32.60 44.31
CA SER A 27 20.29 33.41 45.20
C SER A 27 18.81 33.06 45.07
N ASP A 28 18.41 32.49 43.93
CA ASP A 28 17.01 32.17 43.62
C ASP A 28 16.67 30.72 44.01
N TYR A 29 17.53 30.05 44.78
CA TYR A 29 17.20 28.74 45.35
C TYR A 29 16.00 28.84 46.29
N LYS A 30 15.09 27.88 46.13
CA LYS A 30 14.06 27.63 47.14
C LYS A 30 14.72 27.01 48.37
N GLU A 31 14.08 27.19 49.53
CA GLU A 31 14.55 26.70 50.84
C GLU A 31 14.88 25.19 50.86
N GLU A 32 14.28 24.42 49.94
CA GLU A 32 14.43 22.98 49.77
C GLU A 32 15.53 22.54 48.79
N TRP A 33 16.13 23.46 48.01
CA TRP A 33 17.10 23.14 46.94
C TRP A 33 18.55 23.40 47.31
N GLY A 34 18.81 24.28 48.28
CA GLY A 34 20.16 24.63 48.71
C GLY A 34 20.86 23.51 49.48
N THR A 35 22.20 23.50 49.39
CA THR A 35 23.01 22.61 50.22
C THR A 35 23.07 23.15 51.65
N LYS A 36 22.81 22.29 52.65
CA LYS A 36 22.86 22.70 54.08
C LYS A 36 24.29 22.73 54.66
N THR A 37 25.26 22.22 53.91
CA THR A 37 26.58 21.82 54.43
C THR A 37 27.71 22.71 53.95
N GLU A 38 27.56 23.39 52.81
CA GLU A 38 28.57 24.20 52.13
C GLU A 38 27.96 25.51 51.64
N SER A 39 28.78 26.54 51.46
CA SER A 39 28.34 27.79 50.83
C SER A 39 28.13 27.55 49.35
N ASP A 40 26.92 27.82 48.86
CA ASP A 40 26.65 27.72 47.44
C ASP A 40 27.38 28.85 46.67
N PRO A 41 27.88 28.60 45.44
CA PRO A 41 28.52 29.62 44.60
C PRO A 41 27.50 30.61 44.05
N ASP A 42 27.91 31.84 43.69
CA ASP A 42 26.98 32.88 43.20
C ASP A 42 26.13 32.44 42.01
N THR A 43 26.70 31.71 41.06
CA THR A 43 25.98 31.17 39.89
C THR A 43 26.37 29.73 39.62
N CYS A 44 25.42 28.92 39.16
CA CYS A 44 25.67 27.57 38.70
C CYS A 44 25.17 27.36 37.26
N GLN A 45 25.69 26.36 36.57
CA GLN A 45 25.31 26.03 35.20
C GLN A 45 24.72 24.63 35.14
N TYR A 46 23.62 24.49 34.42
CA TYR A 46 22.96 23.21 34.21
C TYR A 46 22.62 23.02 32.75
N ARG A 47 22.43 21.76 32.34
CA ARG A 47 22.14 21.44 30.95
C ARG A 47 20.71 21.87 30.60
N GLY A 48 20.58 22.87 29.73
CA GLY A 48 19.29 23.38 29.31
C GLY A 48 19.39 24.59 28.39
N TYR A 49 18.33 24.86 27.64
CA TYR A 49 18.18 26.06 26.82
C TYR A 49 17.13 26.97 27.47
N ARG A 50 17.52 27.62 28.55
CA ARG A 50 16.67 28.56 29.29
C ARG A 50 17.31 29.94 29.29
N ASN A 51 16.49 30.95 29.52
CA ASN A 51 16.97 32.32 29.64
C ASN A 51 17.76 32.49 30.94
N GLY A 52 18.79 33.32 30.90
CA GLY A 52 19.61 33.63 32.06
C GLY A 52 18.88 34.48 33.11
N PRO A 53 19.50 34.73 34.26
CA PRO A 53 18.92 35.53 35.35
C PRO A 53 18.69 36.99 34.98
N ASP A 54 19.48 37.55 34.06
CA ASP A 54 19.39 38.96 33.64
C ASP A 54 18.35 39.21 32.53
N ALA A 55 17.67 38.18 32.05
CA ALA A 55 16.68 38.30 30.98
C ALA A 55 15.31 38.73 31.53
N ASP A 56 14.50 39.38 30.68
CA ASP A 56 13.13 39.81 31.02
C ASP A 56 12.24 38.63 31.45
N GLU A 57 12.33 37.51 30.74
CA GLU A 57 11.68 36.24 31.11
C GLU A 57 12.70 35.27 31.74
N GLN A 58 13.01 35.52 33.02
CA GLN A 58 13.98 34.76 33.80
C GLN A 58 13.64 33.26 33.85
N TYR A 59 14.63 32.41 33.57
CA TYR A 59 14.51 30.94 33.63
C TYR A 59 13.43 30.33 32.71
N GLY A 60 12.78 31.13 31.87
CA GLY A 60 11.85 30.71 30.83
C GLY A 60 12.54 29.92 29.72
N LEU A 61 11.74 29.34 28.81
CA LEU A 61 12.28 28.60 27.67
C LEU A 61 12.86 29.60 26.67
N SER A 62 14.15 29.43 26.36
CA SER A 62 14.80 30.26 25.34
C SER A 62 14.27 29.91 23.94
N PRO A 63 14.20 30.87 22.99
CA PRO A 63 13.92 30.58 21.58
C PRO A 63 14.85 29.50 20.97
N HIS A 64 16.07 29.34 21.51
CA HIS A 64 16.99 28.27 21.10
C HIS A 64 16.44 26.87 21.38
N TYR A 65 15.67 26.70 22.47
CA TYR A 65 15.00 25.44 22.80
C TYR A 65 14.10 25.01 21.65
N TRP A 66 13.24 25.91 21.18
CA TRP A 66 12.26 25.64 20.12
C TRP A 66 12.93 25.31 18.79
N HIS A 67 14.03 25.98 18.45
CA HIS A 67 14.82 25.63 17.26
C HIS A 67 15.38 24.21 17.32
N VAL A 68 15.97 23.83 18.46
CA VAL A 68 16.52 22.48 18.64
C VAL A 68 15.41 21.44 18.68
N PHE A 69 14.27 21.75 19.28
CA PHE A 69 13.10 20.89 19.32
C PHE A 69 12.53 20.66 17.91
N ALA A 70 12.29 21.72 17.15
CA ALA A 70 11.81 21.64 15.78
C ALA A 70 12.78 20.85 14.89
N ALA A 71 14.09 21.07 15.02
CA ALA A 71 15.09 20.32 14.27
C ALA A 71 15.10 18.82 14.61
N ARG A 72 14.86 18.45 15.88
CA ARG A 72 14.72 17.03 16.27
C ARG A 72 13.46 16.41 15.66
N LEU A 73 12.33 17.12 15.68
CA LEU A 73 11.09 16.64 15.06
C LEU A 73 11.25 16.49 13.54
N ALA A 74 11.81 17.50 12.86
CA ALA A 74 12.06 17.45 11.43
C ALA A 74 12.97 16.26 11.04
N PHE A 75 14.01 15.98 11.84
CA PHE A 75 14.87 14.82 11.62
C PHE A 75 14.07 13.50 11.68
N VAL A 76 13.19 13.35 12.67
CA VAL A 76 12.35 12.14 12.80
C VAL A 76 11.42 12.00 11.59
N VAL A 77 10.72 13.08 11.23
CA VAL A 77 9.79 13.08 10.09
C VAL A 77 10.52 12.74 8.79
N ILE A 78 11.64 13.40 8.49
CA ILE A 78 12.41 13.14 7.26
C ILE A 78 12.92 11.69 7.25
N PHE A 79 13.45 11.21 8.38
CA PHE A 79 13.95 9.84 8.48
C PHE A 79 12.84 8.82 8.25
N GLU A 80 11.66 9.04 8.84
CA GLU A 80 10.48 8.20 8.62
C GLU A 80 10.09 8.15 7.15
N HIS A 81 10.01 9.31 6.47
CA HIS A 81 9.67 9.36 5.05
C HIS A 81 10.71 8.64 4.18
N ILE A 82 12.00 8.79 4.49
CA ILE A 82 13.07 8.08 3.78
C ILE A 82 12.91 6.57 3.97
N VAL A 83 12.69 6.11 5.21
CA VAL A 83 12.50 4.68 5.49
C VAL A 83 11.26 4.16 4.77
N PHE A 84 10.15 4.90 4.79
CA PHE A 84 8.91 4.54 4.09
C PHE A 84 9.10 4.45 2.57
N VAL A 85 9.85 5.37 1.97
CA VAL A 85 10.17 5.33 0.54
C VAL A 85 11.07 4.13 0.22
N LEU A 86 12.10 3.87 1.04
CA LEU A 86 12.99 2.74 0.83
C LEU A 86 12.26 1.40 0.95
N THR A 87 11.37 1.24 1.93
CA THR A 87 10.54 0.04 2.07
C THR A 87 9.55 -0.09 0.92
N GLY A 88 8.95 1.02 0.45
CA GLY A 88 8.10 1.02 -0.74
C GLY A 88 8.86 0.61 -2.02
N ILE A 89 10.09 1.09 -2.19
CA ILE A 89 10.96 0.66 -3.30
C ILE A 89 11.31 -0.83 -3.17
N MET A 90 11.60 -1.32 -1.96
CA MET A 90 11.87 -2.75 -1.73
C MET A 90 10.67 -3.62 -2.09
N GLN A 91 9.46 -3.22 -1.72
CA GLN A 91 8.22 -3.88 -2.12
C GLN A 91 8.00 -3.83 -3.63
N PHE A 92 8.41 -2.75 -4.30
CA PHE A 92 8.35 -2.67 -5.75
C PHE A 92 9.35 -3.61 -6.45
N ILE A 93 10.58 -3.73 -5.91
CA ILE A 93 11.64 -4.54 -6.49
C ILE A 93 11.35 -6.04 -6.33
N ILE A 94 10.75 -6.46 -5.21
CA ILE A 94 10.41 -7.86 -4.95
C ILE A 94 8.96 -8.07 -5.41
N PRO A 95 8.72 -8.62 -6.61
CA PRO A 95 7.35 -8.89 -7.03
C PRO A 95 6.72 -9.93 -6.10
N ASP A 96 5.55 -9.60 -5.54
CA ASP A 96 4.80 -10.49 -4.62
C ASP A 96 4.50 -11.88 -5.22
N ILE A 97 4.46 -11.99 -6.55
CA ILE A 97 4.21 -13.24 -7.26
C ILE A 97 5.42 -13.59 -8.13
N PRO A 98 6.09 -14.71 -7.86
CA PRO A 98 7.19 -15.17 -8.70
C PRO A 98 6.70 -15.50 -10.11
N ILE A 99 7.57 -15.32 -11.11
CA ILE A 99 7.24 -15.46 -12.53
C ILE A 99 6.73 -16.87 -12.85
N GLU A 100 7.26 -17.90 -12.18
CA GLU A 100 6.86 -19.30 -12.35
C GLU A 100 5.39 -19.56 -11.98
N VAL A 101 4.87 -18.89 -10.94
CA VAL A 101 3.45 -19.04 -10.56
C VAL A 101 2.56 -18.35 -11.59
N LYS A 102 2.99 -17.21 -12.14
CA LYS A 102 2.25 -16.52 -13.22
C LYS A 102 2.13 -17.40 -14.47
N THR A 103 3.20 -18.10 -14.86
CA THR A 103 3.18 -18.97 -16.04
C THR A 103 2.32 -20.21 -15.82
N GLN A 104 2.37 -20.81 -14.62
CA GLN A 104 1.49 -21.92 -14.26
C GLN A 104 0.02 -21.50 -14.27
N MET A 105 -0.31 -20.34 -13.67
CA MET A 105 -1.68 -19.84 -13.64
C MET A 105 -2.21 -19.53 -15.04
N GLN A 106 -1.38 -18.97 -15.94
CA GLN A 106 -1.76 -18.77 -17.35
C GLN A 106 -2.03 -20.09 -18.06
N ARG A 107 -1.21 -21.12 -17.81
CA ARG A 107 -1.39 -22.45 -18.40
C ARG A 107 -2.70 -23.09 -17.94
N GLU A 108 -3.00 -23.04 -16.65
CA GLU A 108 -4.26 -23.57 -16.11
C GLU A 108 -5.47 -22.81 -16.67
N GLN A 109 -5.38 -21.49 -16.82
CA GLN A 109 -6.44 -20.69 -17.43
C GLN A 109 -6.68 -21.05 -18.90
N LEU A 110 -5.62 -21.34 -19.66
CA LEU A 110 -5.76 -21.82 -21.04
C LEU A 110 -6.44 -23.19 -21.10
N LEU A 111 -5.97 -24.15 -20.29
CA LEU A 111 -6.57 -25.48 -20.21
C LEU A 111 -8.04 -25.42 -19.79
N ALA A 112 -8.40 -24.55 -18.84
CA ALA A 112 -9.78 -24.35 -18.41
C ALA A 112 -10.66 -23.74 -19.52
N LYS A 113 -10.12 -22.83 -20.34
CA LYS A 113 -10.84 -22.26 -21.49
C LYS A 113 -11.08 -23.31 -22.58
N GLU A 114 -10.07 -24.11 -22.90
CA GLU A 114 -10.19 -25.19 -23.88
C GLU A 114 -11.20 -26.24 -23.44
N ALA A 115 -11.17 -26.65 -22.16
CA ALA A 115 -12.12 -27.60 -21.60
C ALA A 115 -13.57 -27.09 -21.70
N LYS A 116 -13.81 -25.80 -21.42
CA LYS A 116 -15.14 -25.17 -21.56
C LYS A 116 -15.60 -25.10 -23.01
N TYR A 117 -14.71 -24.72 -23.93
CA TYR A 117 -15.02 -24.64 -25.36
C TYR A 117 -15.39 -26.01 -25.94
N GLN A 118 -14.60 -27.05 -25.62
CA GLN A 118 -14.88 -28.43 -25.98
C GLN A 118 -16.22 -28.93 -25.42
N HIS A 119 -16.54 -28.57 -24.17
CA HIS A 119 -17.82 -28.93 -23.56
C HIS A 119 -19.01 -28.22 -24.24
N GLY A 120 -18.85 -26.94 -24.61
CA GLY A 120 -19.86 -26.19 -25.37
C GLY A 120 -20.12 -26.82 -26.75
N LEU A 121 -19.06 -27.18 -27.48
CA LEU A 121 -19.15 -27.88 -28.77
C LEU A 121 -19.86 -29.23 -28.66
N LYS A 122 -19.50 -30.05 -27.66
CA LYS A 122 -20.14 -31.37 -27.45
C LYS A 122 -21.65 -31.23 -27.18
N LYS A 123 -22.03 -30.30 -26.31
CA LYS A 123 -23.44 -30.04 -25.97
C LYS A 123 -24.24 -29.54 -27.18
N SER A 124 -23.65 -28.62 -27.96
CA SER A 124 -24.28 -28.10 -29.18
C SER A 124 -24.54 -29.24 -30.18
N ARG A 125 -23.53 -30.06 -30.42
CA ARG A 125 -23.62 -31.22 -31.32
C ARG A 125 -24.68 -32.24 -30.86
N GLU A 126 -24.77 -32.51 -29.56
CA GLU A 126 -25.79 -33.40 -28.99
C GLU A 126 -27.21 -32.86 -29.20
N THR A 127 -27.38 -31.54 -29.08
CA THR A 127 -28.66 -30.86 -29.35
C THR A 127 -29.05 -30.98 -30.82
N ASP A 128 -28.09 -30.80 -31.74
CA ASP A 128 -28.32 -30.95 -33.19
C ASP A 128 -28.75 -32.37 -33.56
N TYR A 129 -28.15 -33.40 -32.94
CA TYR A 129 -28.53 -34.80 -33.19
C TYR A 129 -29.96 -35.10 -32.74
N GLU A 130 -30.37 -34.61 -31.57
CA GLU A 130 -31.75 -34.77 -31.08
C GLU A 130 -32.76 -34.10 -32.01
N GLU A 131 -32.46 -32.90 -32.52
CA GLU A 131 -33.32 -32.22 -33.50
C GLU A 131 -33.41 -33.00 -34.82
N ILE A 132 -32.28 -33.53 -35.33
CA ILE A 132 -32.27 -34.39 -36.52
C ILE A 132 -33.09 -35.68 -36.28
N LEU A 133 -32.97 -36.30 -35.11
CA LEU A 133 -33.75 -37.51 -34.80
C LEU A 133 -35.25 -37.21 -34.71
N GLN A 134 -35.65 -36.06 -34.15
CA GLN A 134 -37.04 -35.63 -34.12
C GLN A 134 -37.60 -35.41 -35.53
N THR A 135 -36.85 -34.70 -36.39
CA THR A 135 -37.28 -34.46 -37.78
C THR A 135 -37.39 -35.76 -38.58
N LEU A 136 -36.46 -36.71 -38.44
CA LEU A 136 -36.55 -38.04 -39.06
C LEU A 136 -37.76 -38.82 -38.54
N ARG A 137 -38.07 -38.72 -37.25
CA ARG A 137 -39.24 -39.36 -36.63
C ARG A 137 -40.56 -38.78 -37.15
N GLU A 138 -40.64 -37.45 -37.29
CA GLU A 138 -41.79 -36.76 -37.88
C GLU A 138 -41.97 -37.16 -39.36
N GLN A 139 -40.87 -37.30 -40.10
CA GLN A 139 -40.90 -37.71 -41.50
C GLN A 139 -41.40 -39.16 -41.69
N SER A 140 -41.05 -40.06 -40.78
CA SER A 140 -41.55 -41.43 -40.76
C SER A 140 -43.06 -41.50 -40.46
N ASN A 141 -43.56 -40.62 -39.59
CA ASN A 141 -44.98 -40.54 -39.26
C ASN A 141 -45.83 -39.86 -40.35
N ASN A 142 -45.22 -39.08 -41.25
CA ASN A 142 -45.92 -38.34 -42.30
C ASN A 142 -45.64 -38.91 -43.70
N SER A 143 -46.01 -40.18 -43.90
CA SER A 143 -46.06 -40.79 -45.23
C SER A 143 -47.33 -40.37 -45.98
N ARG A 144 -47.38 -39.11 -46.42
CA ARG A 144 -48.15 -38.67 -47.59
C ARG A 144 -47.76 -37.24 -47.98
N GLN A 145 -47.17 -37.15 -49.18
CA GLN A 145 -47.11 -35.98 -50.08
C GLN A 145 -45.80 -35.17 -50.11
N GLY A 146 -45.07 -35.35 -51.23
CA GLY A 146 -44.44 -34.26 -51.96
C GLY A 146 -43.11 -33.72 -51.45
N MET A 147 -42.01 -34.33 -51.91
CA MET A 147 -40.68 -33.73 -51.93
C MET A 147 -40.70 -32.37 -52.64
N ARG A 148 -40.20 -31.28 -52.02
CA ARG A 148 -39.52 -30.16 -52.76
C ARG A 148 -38.87 -29.08 -51.86
N GLY A 149 -37.54 -29.12 -51.80
CA GLY A 149 -36.65 -27.98 -52.12
C GLY A 149 -36.54 -26.75 -51.20
N SER A 150 -37.36 -26.61 -50.14
CA SER A 150 -37.39 -25.37 -49.33
C SER A 150 -36.69 -25.49 -47.95
N TRP A 151 -36.60 -26.71 -47.40
CA TRP A 151 -36.18 -26.94 -46.01
C TRP A 151 -34.66 -26.86 -45.77
N ALA A 152 -33.84 -27.26 -46.74
CA ALA A 152 -32.37 -27.29 -46.60
C ALA A 152 -31.74 -25.89 -46.44
N ARG A 153 -32.37 -24.83 -46.97
CA ARG A 153 -31.90 -23.43 -46.85
C ARG A 153 -32.33 -22.74 -45.55
N ARG A 154 -33.29 -23.30 -44.79
CA ARG A 154 -33.71 -22.76 -43.49
C ARG A 154 -32.86 -23.28 -42.34
N LEU A 155 -32.42 -24.54 -42.39
CA LEU A 155 -31.51 -25.12 -41.40
C LEU A 155 -30.10 -24.50 -41.44
N SER A 156 -29.62 -24.09 -42.62
CA SER A 156 -28.35 -23.37 -42.76
C SER A 156 -28.38 -21.92 -42.23
N ARG A 157 -29.57 -21.32 -42.09
CA ARG A 157 -29.73 -19.99 -41.46
C ARG A 157 -29.89 -20.04 -39.95
N LEU A 158 -30.25 -21.20 -39.38
CA LEU A 158 -30.30 -21.41 -37.94
C LEU A 158 -28.92 -21.72 -37.35
N SER A 159 -28.02 -22.37 -38.11
CA SER A 159 -26.63 -22.58 -37.68
C SER A 159 -25.81 -21.29 -37.64
N ASP A 160 -26.14 -20.30 -38.49
CA ASP A 160 -25.46 -19.00 -38.56
C ASP A 160 -25.86 -18.04 -37.42
N GLY A 161 -26.98 -18.30 -36.73
CA GLY A 161 -27.46 -17.49 -35.59
C GLY A 161 -26.90 -17.94 -34.23
N LEU A 162 -26.09 -19.01 -34.23
CA LEU A 162 -25.52 -19.62 -33.03
C LEU A 162 -24.00 -19.37 -32.92
N ASP A 163 -23.52 -18.27 -33.52
CA ASP A 163 -22.22 -17.74 -33.15
C ASP A 163 -22.28 -17.38 -31.66
N ALA A 164 -21.65 -18.25 -30.88
CA ALA A 164 -21.62 -18.18 -29.45
C ALA A 164 -20.99 -16.86 -29.03
N HIS A 165 -21.84 -15.88 -28.70
CA HIS A 165 -21.50 -14.87 -27.73
C HIS A 165 -21.27 -15.57 -26.38
N VAL A 166 -20.10 -16.20 -26.25
CA VAL A 166 -19.50 -16.44 -24.94
C VAL A 166 -19.10 -15.07 -24.45
N GLU A 167 -20.05 -14.36 -23.83
CA GLU A 167 -19.72 -13.22 -23.00
C GLU A 167 -18.75 -13.74 -21.94
N VAL A 168 -17.48 -13.37 -22.11
CA VAL A 168 -16.48 -13.52 -21.07
C VAL A 168 -16.91 -12.55 -19.99
N PRO A 169 -17.33 -13.01 -18.79
CA PRO A 169 -17.56 -12.07 -17.70
C PRO A 169 -16.21 -11.46 -17.39
N ASN A 170 -16.04 -10.19 -17.75
CA ASN A 170 -14.91 -9.39 -17.32
C ASN A 170 -15.10 -9.20 -15.81
N ARG A 171 -14.53 -10.12 -15.03
CA ARG A 171 -14.59 -10.06 -13.57
C ARG A 171 -13.89 -8.76 -13.18
N PRO A 172 -14.56 -7.79 -12.54
CA PRO A 172 -13.88 -6.59 -12.10
C PRO A 172 -12.75 -7.02 -11.17
N ARG A 173 -11.56 -6.46 -11.38
CA ARG A 173 -10.44 -6.57 -10.44
C ARG A 173 -10.90 -5.98 -9.12
N HIS A 174 -11.43 -6.83 -8.24
CA HIS A 174 -11.51 -6.50 -6.84
C HIS A 174 -10.07 -6.47 -6.34
N SER A 175 -9.62 -5.27 -5.96
CA SER A 175 -8.48 -5.12 -5.06
C SER A 175 -8.77 -5.99 -3.83
N LEU A 176 -7.95 -7.01 -3.62
CA LEU A 176 -7.86 -7.68 -2.34
C LEU A 176 -7.05 -6.77 -1.42
N GLU A 177 -7.69 -5.71 -0.95
CA GLU A 177 -7.32 -5.09 0.31
C GLU A 177 -8.00 -5.93 1.40
N SER A 178 -7.18 -6.66 2.17
CA SER A 178 -7.23 -6.78 3.63
C SER A 178 -8.64 -6.70 4.25
N THR A 179 -9.17 -7.75 4.88
CA THR A 179 -8.76 -8.13 6.24
C THR A 179 -9.10 -9.58 6.57
N VAL A 180 -8.10 -10.41 6.80
CA VAL A 180 -8.19 -11.56 7.72
C VAL A 180 -6.94 -11.49 8.59
N TRP A 181 -7.05 -10.77 9.71
CA TRP A 181 -6.12 -10.94 10.82
C TRP A 181 -6.65 -12.11 11.64
N GLU A 182 -5.94 -13.22 11.57
CA GLU A 182 -6.05 -14.31 12.52
C GLU A 182 -4.64 -14.58 13.05
N VAL A 183 -4.59 -15.08 14.29
CA VAL A 183 -3.43 -15.56 15.07
C VAL A 183 -3.02 -14.65 16.25
N THR A 184 -3.60 -15.04 17.40
CA THR A 184 -2.99 -15.37 18.72
C THR A 184 -2.31 -14.30 19.56
#